data_AF-A0A5B7US58-F1
#
_entry.id   AF-A0A5B7US58-F1
#
_cell.length_a   1.000
_cell.length_b   1.000
_cell.length_c   1.000
_cell.angle_alpha   90.00
_cell.angle_beta   90.00
_cell.angle_gamma   90.00
#
_symmetry.space_group_name_H-M   'P 1'
#
loop_
_entity.id
_entity.type
_entity.pdbx_description
1 polymer ?
#
loop_
_entity_poly.entity_id
_entity_poly.type
_entity_poly.pdbx_seq_one_letter_code
_entity_poly.pdbx_strand_id
1 'polypeptide(L)'
;MTNGNHDGQDSHNGHDGTGSGNGNGNGNGNGSDGTGTGQESVPSRQRRRFPGISSRAYEHPADRSALVALRKLSGFDTVLKTLSGLLPERSLRLLFLSDSVRVSDAQFAHLNVMLRDACYILDLEKVPPMYVTQDPKPNAMCIGLDEPIIVVTTGLVELLDEEEMRAVVGHEVGHALSGHAVYRTILLFLTNLALKVAWIPLGNVAIMAIVTALREWFRKSELSADRAGLLVGQDLQASMRGLMKIAGGNHLHEMNVDAFLEQAEEYEAGGDLRDSVLKILNVLPRSHPFTTVRAAELKKWAATRDYQRLMDGHYPRRQEDKDTSVSDSFRQSASSYADTVRNSKDPLMKLVTDIAGGAGDLGGKLRGRFTGQGGGSSERPGGDGPAEGPGEK
;
A
#
# COMPACT_ATOMS: atom_id res chain seq x y z
N MET A 1 -26.26 -8.55 46.71
CA MET A 1 -27.52 -8.28 47.46
C MET A 1 -28.53 -7.90 46.40
N THR A 2 -29.47 -8.73 45.95
CA THR A 2 -30.37 -9.66 46.64
C THR A 2 -30.65 -10.93 45.80
N ASN A 3 -31.00 -12.00 46.52
CA ASN A 3 -31.28 -13.38 46.10
C ASN A 3 -32.49 -13.59 45.16
N GLY A 4 -32.50 -14.75 44.51
CA GLY A 4 -33.73 -15.43 44.08
C GLY A 4 -33.50 -16.72 43.26
N ASN A 5 -33.21 -17.84 43.94
CA ASN A 5 -33.24 -19.21 43.39
C ASN A 5 -34.67 -19.62 42.99
N HIS A 6 -34.82 -20.46 41.96
CA HIS A 6 -35.72 -21.62 41.97
C HIS A 6 -35.21 -22.71 41.03
N ASP A 7 -35.06 -23.90 41.61
CA ASP A 7 -34.80 -25.20 40.97
C ASP A 7 -36.06 -25.75 40.28
N GLY A 8 -35.87 -26.67 39.33
CA GLY A 8 -36.93 -27.50 38.77
C GLY A 8 -36.40 -28.46 37.70
N GLN A 9 -36.13 -29.69 38.12
CA GLN A 9 -35.65 -30.83 37.32
C GLN A 9 -36.77 -31.49 36.48
N ASP A 10 -36.32 -32.47 35.69
CA ASP A 10 -37.01 -33.62 35.10
C ASP A 10 -37.43 -33.52 33.62
N SER A 11 -37.39 -34.57 32.80
CA SER A 11 -36.58 -35.79 32.64
C SER A 11 -37.17 -36.55 31.44
N HIS A 12 -36.39 -37.44 30.79
CA HIS A 12 -36.82 -38.49 29.84
C HIS A 12 -37.35 -38.01 28.45
N ASN A 13 -37.18 -38.70 27.32
CA ASN A 13 -36.76 -40.07 27.05
C ASN A 13 -36.21 -40.15 25.61
N GLY A 14 -35.29 -41.08 25.35
CA GLY A 14 -34.75 -41.35 24.01
C GLY A 14 -35.71 -42.13 23.09
N HIS A 15 -35.36 -42.17 21.80
CA HIS A 15 -35.67 -43.28 20.89
C HIS A 15 -34.62 -43.36 19.77
N ASP A 16 -33.99 -44.53 19.68
CA ASP A 16 -33.20 -45.01 18.55
C ASP A 16 -34.09 -45.28 17.32
N GLY A 17 -33.50 -45.18 16.12
CA GLY A 17 -34.18 -45.57 14.89
C GLY A 17 -33.31 -45.43 13.65
N THR A 18 -32.57 -46.49 13.33
CA THR A 18 -31.80 -46.70 12.10
C THR A 18 -32.69 -46.73 10.84
N GLY A 19 -32.21 -46.19 9.72
CA GLY A 19 -32.84 -46.40 8.40
C GLY A 19 -32.00 -45.90 7.24
N SER A 20 -31.27 -46.81 6.58
CA SER A 20 -30.70 -46.61 5.24
C SER A 20 -31.81 -46.55 4.19
N GLY A 21 -31.67 -45.67 3.21
CA GLY A 21 -32.57 -45.61 2.05
C GLY A 21 -32.06 -44.67 0.96
N ASN A 22 -31.33 -45.23 0.00
CA ASN A 22 -30.91 -44.60 -1.24
C ASN A 22 -32.14 -44.39 -2.16
N GLY A 23 -32.32 -43.19 -2.72
CA GLY A 23 -33.48 -42.88 -3.56
C GLY A 23 -33.27 -41.63 -4.41
N ASN A 24 -32.71 -41.85 -5.61
CA ASN A 24 -32.56 -40.86 -6.68
C ASN A 24 -33.95 -40.56 -7.28
N GLY A 25 -34.40 -39.31 -7.24
CA GLY A 25 -35.71 -38.88 -7.72
C GLY A 25 -35.66 -37.47 -8.31
N ASN A 26 -35.45 -37.40 -9.62
CA ASN A 26 -35.50 -36.19 -10.43
C ASN A 26 -36.98 -35.75 -10.56
N GLY A 27 -37.34 -34.62 -9.93
CA GLY A 27 -38.70 -34.07 -9.95
C GLY A 27 -38.67 -32.58 -10.29
N ASN A 28 -38.94 -32.28 -11.56
CA ASN A 28 -39.07 -30.92 -12.09
C ASN A 28 -40.41 -30.34 -11.58
N GLY A 29 -40.36 -29.39 -10.65
CA GLY A 29 -41.52 -28.71 -10.09
C GLY A 29 -41.34 -27.20 -10.17
N ASN A 30 -41.94 -26.59 -11.18
CA ASN A 30 -42.06 -25.15 -11.33
C ASN A 30 -43.08 -24.63 -10.28
N GLY A 31 -42.61 -23.88 -9.29
CA GLY A 31 -43.43 -23.29 -8.23
C GLY A 31 -42.92 -21.90 -7.91
N SER A 32 -43.64 -20.90 -8.41
CA SER A 32 -43.51 -19.48 -8.09
C SER A 32 -44.03 -19.22 -6.67
N ASP A 33 -43.18 -18.70 -5.80
CA ASP A 33 -43.43 -17.56 -4.89
C ASP A 33 -42.36 -17.52 -3.79
N GLY A 34 -41.79 -16.33 -3.57
CA GLY A 34 -40.89 -16.08 -2.44
C GLY A 34 -39.89 -14.97 -2.71
N THR A 35 -40.19 -13.80 -2.18
CA THR A 35 -39.30 -12.63 -2.06
C THR A 35 -37.90 -13.03 -1.57
N GLY A 36 -36.96 -13.15 -2.50
CA GLY A 36 -35.54 -13.36 -2.22
C GLY A 36 -34.78 -12.06 -2.46
N THR A 37 -34.23 -11.47 -1.40
CA THR A 37 -33.16 -10.49 -1.49
C THR A 37 -32.05 -11.06 -2.36
N GLY A 38 -31.75 -10.41 -3.48
CA GLY A 38 -30.66 -10.79 -4.38
C GLY A 38 -29.31 -10.63 -3.69
N GLN A 39 -28.89 -11.64 -2.93
CA GLN A 39 -27.48 -11.96 -2.81
C GLN A 39 -27.14 -12.80 -4.04
N GLU A 40 -26.56 -12.17 -5.05
CA GLU A 40 -25.81 -12.90 -6.08
C GLU A 40 -24.74 -13.73 -5.36
N SER A 41 -24.99 -15.02 -5.19
CA SER A 41 -23.99 -16.00 -4.77
C SER A 41 -22.95 -16.10 -5.88
N VAL A 42 -21.97 -15.20 -5.89
CA VAL A 42 -20.81 -15.30 -6.77
C VAL A 42 -20.14 -16.65 -6.49
N PRO A 43 -19.80 -17.46 -7.52
CA PRO A 43 -19.14 -18.74 -7.30
C PRO A 43 -17.91 -18.52 -6.43
N SER A 44 -17.80 -19.24 -5.31
CA SER A 44 -16.62 -19.19 -4.45
C SER A 44 -15.41 -19.61 -5.28
N ARG A 45 -14.68 -18.63 -5.82
CA ARG A 45 -13.42 -18.89 -6.50
C ARG A 45 -12.51 -19.58 -5.51
N GLN A 46 -12.10 -20.81 -5.83
CA GLN A 46 -11.12 -21.52 -5.04
C GLN A 46 -9.78 -20.79 -5.18
N ARG A 47 -9.48 -19.94 -4.20
CA ARG A 47 -8.26 -19.13 -4.17
C ARG A 47 -7.08 -20.00 -3.78
N ARG A 48 -5.95 -19.75 -4.43
CA ARG A 48 -4.68 -20.42 -4.10
C ARG A 48 -4.19 -19.98 -2.73
N ARG A 49 -3.76 -20.94 -1.92
CA ARG A 49 -3.09 -20.67 -0.64
C ARG A 49 -1.57 -20.63 -0.84
N PHE A 50 -0.87 -19.91 0.03
CA PHE A 50 0.58 -19.86 0.08
C PHE A 50 1.10 -20.32 1.46
N PRO A 51 1.02 -21.62 1.80
CA PRO A 51 1.52 -22.12 3.07
C PRO A 51 3.00 -21.78 3.29
N GLY A 52 3.33 -21.28 4.48
CA GLY A 52 4.66 -20.91 4.91
C GLY A 52 5.26 -19.71 4.18
N ILE A 53 4.50 -18.93 3.41
CA ILE A 53 5.02 -17.81 2.63
C ILE A 53 5.76 -16.79 3.52
N SER A 54 6.98 -16.45 3.12
CA SER A 54 7.72 -15.33 3.71
C SER A 54 7.25 -14.01 3.12
N SER A 55 7.24 -12.93 3.91
CA SER A 55 6.96 -11.58 3.41
C SER A 55 7.85 -11.19 2.23
N ARG A 56 9.08 -11.71 2.21
CA ARG A 56 10.05 -11.55 1.12
C ARG A 56 9.52 -11.98 -0.24
N ALA A 57 8.55 -12.88 -0.29
CA ALA A 57 7.94 -13.33 -1.53
C ALA A 57 7.28 -12.19 -2.32
N TYR A 58 6.67 -11.23 -1.63
CA TYR A 58 5.93 -10.13 -2.25
C TYR A 58 6.52 -8.74 -1.95
N GLU A 59 7.46 -8.63 -1.00
CA GLU A 59 8.15 -7.37 -0.68
C GLU A 59 8.71 -6.68 -1.93
N HIS A 60 8.40 -5.40 -2.06
CA HIS A 60 9.01 -4.52 -3.04
C HIS A 60 10.53 -4.43 -2.77
N PRO A 61 11.40 -4.49 -3.78
CA PRO A 61 12.86 -4.47 -3.56
C PRO A 61 13.34 -3.27 -2.74
N ALA A 62 12.74 -2.09 -2.95
CA ALA A 62 13.04 -0.88 -2.19
C ALA A 62 12.61 -0.92 -0.71
N ASP A 63 11.56 -1.68 -0.39
CA ASP A 63 11.12 -1.90 1.00
C ASP A 63 12.13 -2.79 1.73
N ARG A 64 12.51 -3.90 1.09
CA ARG A 64 13.52 -4.83 1.59
C ARG A 64 14.88 -4.16 1.86
N SER A 65 15.33 -3.26 0.98
CA SER A 65 16.62 -2.56 1.15
C SER A 65 16.64 -1.68 2.39
N ALA A 66 15.55 -0.95 2.62
CA ALA A 66 15.48 0.05 3.66
C ALA A 66 15.51 -0.58 5.06
N LEU A 67 14.80 -1.70 5.25
CA LEU A 67 14.88 -2.46 6.51
C LEU A 67 16.28 -2.99 6.78
N VAL A 68 16.95 -3.54 5.77
CA VAL A 68 18.33 -4.03 5.89
C VAL A 68 19.31 -2.90 6.20
N ALA A 69 19.14 -1.73 5.58
CA ALA A 69 19.98 -0.56 5.82
C ALA A 69 19.80 -0.02 7.25
N LEU A 70 18.55 0.08 7.73
CA LEU A 70 18.24 0.52 9.09
C LEU A 70 18.83 -0.40 10.15
N ARG A 71 18.73 -1.73 9.98
CA ARG A 71 19.31 -2.73 10.91
C ARG A 71 20.84 -2.71 11.00
N LYS A 72 21.53 -2.14 10.01
CA LYS A 72 23.00 -1.99 10.04
C LYS A 72 23.47 -0.77 10.84
N LEU A 73 22.56 0.14 11.19
CA LEU A 73 22.91 1.30 12.01
C LEU A 73 23.10 0.87 13.47
N SER A 74 24.31 1.09 14.00
CA SER A 74 24.60 0.83 15.41
C SER A 74 23.64 1.61 16.32
N GLY A 75 23.01 0.91 17.27
CA GLY A 75 22.05 1.51 18.22
C GLY A 75 20.62 1.65 17.71
N PHE A 76 20.30 1.23 16.48
CA PHE A 76 18.94 1.26 15.94
C PHE A 76 17.94 0.48 16.80
N ASP A 77 18.30 -0.73 17.24
CA ASP A 77 17.44 -1.57 18.09
C ASP A 77 17.15 -0.91 19.45
N THR A 78 18.12 -0.18 20.01
CA THR A 78 17.94 0.57 21.27
C THR A 78 16.98 1.73 21.08
N VAL A 79 17.11 2.48 19.97
CA VAL A 79 16.18 3.57 19.63
C VAL A 79 14.78 3.04 19.39
N LEU A 80 14.64 1.96 18.61
CA LEU A 80 13.37 1.27 18.37
C LEU A 80 12.74 0.81 19.67
N LYS A 81 13.48 0.12 20.53
CA LYS A 81 12.99 -0.36 21.82
C LYS A 81 12.56 0.80 22.73
N THR A 82 13.30 1.90 22.74
CA THR A 82 12.97 3.10 23.51
C THR A 82 11.68 3.74 22.98
N LEU A 83 11.56 3.91 21.67
CA LEU A 83 10.35 4.45 21.04
C LEU A 83 9.15 3.53 21.27
N SER A 84 9.31 2.23 21.08
CA SER A 84 8.27 1.22 21.33
C SER A 84 7.79 1.21 22.78
N GLY A 85 8.71 1.39 23.76
CA GLY A 85 8.34 1.51 25.17
C GLY A 85 7.55 2.79 25.52
N LEU A 86 7.65 3.83 24.70
CA LEU A 86 6.90 5.08 24.85
C LEU A 86 5.54 5.05 24.15
N LEU A 87 5.31 4.05 23.28
CA LEU A 87 4.05 3.91 22.56
C LEU A 87 2.97 3.31 23.48
N PRO A 88 1.80 3.94 23.60
CA PRO A 88 0.76 3.49 24.50
C PRO A 88 -0.08 2.39 23.84
N GLU A 89 0.51 1.23 23.55
CA GLU A 89 -0.14 0.13 22.81
C GLU A 89 -1.43 -0.35 23.49
N ARG A 90 -1.42 -0.43 24.82
CA ARG A 90 -2.63 -0.73 25.62
C ARG A 90 -3.69 0.35 25.48
N SER A 91 -3.30 1.63 25.40
CA SER A 91 -4.25 2.73 25.18
C SER A 91 -4.86 2.65 23.79
N LEU A 92 -4.06 2.35 22.76
CA LEU A 92 -4.54 2.17 21.39
C LEU A 92 -5.59 1.04 21.30
N ARG A 93 -5.32 -0.10 21.94
CA ARG A 93 -6.28 -1.21 22.06
C ARG A 93 -7.57 -0.78 22.76
N LEU A 94 -7.46 -0.07 23.88
CA LEU A 94 -8.62 0.41 24.63
C LEU A 94 -9.44 1.41 23.81
N LEU A 95 -8.78 2.30 23.05
CA LEU A 95 -9.44 3.31 22.22
C LEU A 95 -10.35 2.65 21.16
N PHE A 96 -9.83 1.70 20.39
CA PHE A 96 -10.64 1.01 19.38
C PHE A 96 -11.68 0.08 20.01
N LEU A 97 -11.41 -0.47 21.20
CA LEU A 97 -12.43 -1.23 21.91
C LEU A 97 -13.57 -0.33 22.42
N SER A 98 -13.29 0.94 22.75
CA SER A 98 -14.28 1.88 23.28
C SER A 98 -15.07 2.63 22.21
N ASP A 99 -14.45 2.92 21.06
CA ASP A 99 -14.96 3.89 20.07
C ASP A 99 -15.01 3.31 18.65
N SER A 100 -15.12 1.99 18.52
CA SER A 100 -15.28 1.30 17.22
C SER A 100 -16.02 -0.02 17.38
N VAL A 101 -16.57 -0.54 16.29
CA VAL A 101 -17.25 -1.85 16.30
C VAL A 101 -16.26 -2.94 15.96
N ARG A 102 -16.15 -3.95 16.82
CA ARG A 102 -15.25 -5.09 16.59
C ARG A 102 -15.84 -6.02 15.52
N VAL A 103 -15.02 -6.37 14.54
CA VAL A 103 -15.36 -7.39 13.53
C VAL A 103 -15.28 -8.78 14.17
N SER A 104 -16.35 -9.57 14.01
CA SER A 104 -16.51 -10.91 14.58
C SER A 104 -17.58 -11.70 13.83
N ASP A 105 -17.87 -12.94 14.25
CA ASP A 105 -18.98 -13.70 13.69
C ASP A 105 -20.36 -13.06 13.97
N ALA A 106 -20.45 -12.25 15.03
CA ALA A 106 -21.69 -11.57 15.42
C ALA A 106 -21.85 -10.16 14.80
N GLN A 107 -20.76 -9.55 14.31
CA GLN A 107 -20.74 -8.17 13.83
C GLN A 107 -19.80 -8.04 12.64
N PHE A 108 -20.27 -7.49 11.52
CA PHE A 108 -19.50 -7.43 10.26
C PHE A 108 -18.98 -8.81 9.82
N ALA A 109 -19.84 -9.83 9.85
CA ALA A 109 -19.47 -11.23 9.58
C ALA A 109 -18.76 -11.42 8.22
N HIS A 110 -19.17 -10.69 7.18
CA HIS A 110 -18.51 -10.74 5.88
C HIS A 110 -17.05 -10.27 5.93
N LEU A 111 -16.75 -9.16 6.63
CA LEU A 111 -15.37 -8.71 6.84
C LEU A 111 -14.57 -9.72 7.67
N ASN A 112 -15.20 -10.35 8.66
CA ASN A 112 -14.57 -11.39 9.47
C ASN A 112 -14.16 -12.61 8.62
N VAL A 113 -15.02 -13.02 7.69
CA VAL A 113 -14.71 -14.09 6.72
C VAL A 113 -13.55 -13.67 5.82
N MET A 114 -13.59 -12.47 5.23
CA MET A 114 -12.50 -11.97 4.39
C MET A 114 -11.16 -11.90 5.13
N LEU A 115 -11.17 -11.48 6.38
CA LEU A 115 -9.98 -11.41 7.23
C LEU A 115 -9.40 -12.80 7.50
N ARG A 116 -10.25 -13.77 7.88
CA ARG A 116 -9.83 -15.16 8.11
C ARG A 116 -9.32 -15.80 6.82
N ASP A 117 -9.99 -15.56 5.69
CA ASP A 117 -9.55 -15.99 4.37
C ASP A 117 -8.17 -15.43 4.02
N ALA A 118 -7.96 -14.12 4.21
CA ALA A 118 -6.69 -13.46 3.95
C ALA A 118 -5.55 -14.04 4.81
N CYS A 119 -5.80 -14.22 6.11
CA CYS A 119 -4.85 -14.86 7.02
C CYS A 119 -4.57 -16.31 6.62
N TYR A 120 -5.60 -17.06 6.20
CA TYR A 120 -5.46 -18.43 5.74
C TYR A 120 -4.62 -18.52 4.46
N ILE A 121 -4.88 -17.64 3.48
CA ILE A 121 -4.17 -17.56 2.19
C ILE A 121 -2.69 -17.24 2.38
N LEU A 122 -2.37 -16.21 3.18
CA LEU A 122 -0.99 -15.80 3.49
C LEU A 122 -0.35 -16.58 4.64
N ASP A 123 -1.07 -17.57 5.17
CA ASP A 123 -0.62 -18.41 6.28
C ASP A 123 -0.16 -17.60 7.50
N LEU A 124 -0.91 -16.56 7.87
CA LEU A 124 -0.67 -15.77 9.07
C LEU A 124 -1.22 -16.51 10.29
N GLU A 125 -0.33 -16.90 11.20
CA GLU A 125 -0.65 -17.78 12.34
C GLU A 125 -1.70 -17.21 13.30
N LYS A 126 -1.62 -15.90 13.57
CA LYS A 126 -2.53 -15.20 14.47
C LYS A 126 -3.35 -14.19 13.68
N VAL A 127 -4.66 -14.39 13.64
CA VAL A 127 -5.59 -13.45 13.03
C VAL A 127 -5.61 -12.16 13.87
N PRO A 128 -5.22 -11.01 13.32
CA PRO A 128 -5.24 -9.74 14.05
C PRO A 128 -6.69 -9.31 14.33
N PRO A 129 -6.99 -8.66 15.47
CA PRO A 129 -8.29 -8.02 15.67
C PRO A 129 -8.56 -6.99 14.58
N MET A 130 -9.80 -6.94 14.09
CA MET A 130 -10.25 -5.93 13.14
C MET A 130 -11.39 -5.11 13.72
N TYR A 131 -11.40 -3.81 13.45
CA TYR A 131 -12.42 -2.87 13.90
C TYR A 131 -12.94 -2.01 12.73
N VAL A 132 -14.22 -1.68 12.77
CA VAL A 132 -14.84 -0.68 11.90
C VAL A 132 -15.05 0.59 12.71
N THR A 133 -14.46 1.70 12.26
CA THR A 133 -14.59 3.03 12.88
C THR A 133 -15.44 3.94 12.02
N GLN A 134 -16.24 4.80 12.65
CA GLN A 134 -17.10 5.74 11.93
C GLN A 134 -16.24 6.88 11.39
N ASP A 135 -16.01 6.86 10.08
CA ASP A 135 -15.32 7.93 9.36
C ASP A 135 -15.78 7.86 7.89
N PRO A 136 -16.37 8.95 7.34
CA PRO A 136 -16.81 8.97 5.95
C PRO A 136 -15.64 8.94 4.96
N LYS A 137 -14.40 9.22 5.40
CA LYS A 137 -13.23 9.17 4.54
C LYS A 137 -12.78 7.71 4.36
N PRO A 138 -12.75 7.18 3.13
CA PRO A 138 -12.29 5.80 2.88
C PRO A 138 -10.84 5.62 3.30
N ASN A 139 -10.61 4.69 4.24
CA ASN A 139 -9.28 4.39 4.76
C ASN A 139 -9.26 3.01 5.45
N ALA A 140 -8.12 2.35 5.39
CA ALA A 140 -7.79 1.20 6.21
C ALA A 140 -6.36 1.36 6.74
N MET A 141 -6.06 0.72 7.87
CA MET A 141 -4.70 0.71 8.39
C MET A 141 -4.42 -0.48 9.30
N CYS A 142 -3.20 -0.99 9.21
CA CYS A 142 -2.62 -1.94 10.13
C CYS A 142 -1.64 -1.23 11.08
N ILE A 143 -1.91 -1.30 12.37
CA ILE A 143 -1.15 -0.63 13.45
C ILE A 143 -1.02 -1.56 14.65
N GLY A 144 -0.07 -1.29 15.53
CA GLY A 144 0.27 -2.15 16.67
C GLY A 144 1.77 -2.43 16.74
N LEU A 145 2.21 -2.94 17.89
CA LEU A 145 3.60 -3.32 18.12
C LEU A 145 3.72 -4.84 18.21
N ASP A 146 3.25 -5.39 19.32
CA ASP A 146 3.33 -6.82 19.62
C ASP A 146 2.14 -7.57 19.00
N GLU A 147 0.97 -6.92 19.00
CA GLU A 147 -0.25 -7.45 18.39
C GLU A 147 -0.81 -6.45 17.38
N PRO A 148 -0.67 -6.70 16.07
CA PRO A 148 -1.25 -5.83 15.05
C PRO A 148 -2.78 -5.86 15.12
N ILE A 149 -3.38 -4.72 14.81
CA ILE A 149 -4.80 -4.45 14.74
C ILE A 149 -5.06 -3.83 13.38
N ILE A 150 -6.15 -4.27 12.74
CA ILE A 150 -6.62 -3.70 11.48
C ILE A 150 -7.81 -2.80 11.79
N VAL A 151 -7.81 -1.60 11.23
CA VAL A 151 -8.91 -0.65 11.37
C VAL A 151 -9.38 -0.26 9.98
N VAL A 152 -10.68 -0.33 9.76
CA VAL A 152 -11.35 0.02 8.49
C VAL A 152 -12.38 1.10 8.78
N THR A 153 -12.49 2.10 7.90
CA THR A 153 -13.50 3.15 8.05
C THR A 153 -14.83 2.76 7.40
N THR A 154 -15.95 3.29 7.91
CA THR A 154 -17.26 3.12 7.29
C THR A 154 -17.27 3.57 5.83
N GLY A 155 -16.60 4.69 5.51
CA GLY A 155 -16.50 5.18 4.14
C GLY A 155 -15.81 4.21 3.17
N LEU A 156 -14.90 3.35 3.66
CA LEU A 156 -14.29 2.32 2.82
C LEU A 156 -15.22 1.12 2.62
N VAL A 157 -15.93 0.72 3.67
CA VAL A 157 -16.92 -0.38 3.64
C VAL A 157 -18.05 -0.06 2.66
N GLU A 158 -18.47 1.20 2.59
CA GLU A 158 -19.53 1.66 1.68
C GLU A 158 -19.05 1.85 0.23
N LEU A 159 -17.74 2.06 0.02
CA LEU A 159 -17.17 2.38 -1.29
C LEU A 159 -16.85 1.13 -2.12
N LEU A 160 -16.33 0.08 -1.49
CA LEU A 160 -15.73 -1.06 -2.19
C LEU A 160 -16.69 -2.25 -2.28
N ASP A 161 -16.63 -2.96 -3.41
CA ASP A 161 -17.29 -4.26 -3.56
C ASP A 161 -16.52 -5.39 -2.85
N GLU A 162 -17.06 -6.62 -2.91
CA GLU A 162 -16.48 -7.76 -2.20
C GLU A 162 -15.02 -8.06 -2.60
N GLU A 163 -14.72 -8.03 -3.89
CA GLU A 163 -13.39 -8.40 -4.41
C GLU A 163 -12.38 -7.26 -4.21
N GLU A 164 -12.83 -6.01 -4.33
CA GLU A 164 -12.05 -4.82 -4.03
C GLU A 164 -11.71 -4.75 -2.53
N MET A 165 -12.69 -5.01 -1.65
CA MET A 165 -12.48 -5.06 -0.20
C MET A 165 -11.57 -6.22 0.19
N ARG A 166 -11.67 -7.38 -0.47
CA ARG A 166 -10.76 -8.52 -0.23
C ARG A 166 -9.32 -8.17 -0.57
N ALA A 167 -9.08 -7.40 -1.64
CA ALA A 167 -7.75 -6.90 -1.97
C ALA A 167 -7.22 -5.96 -0.86
N VAL A 168 -8.05 -5.06 -0.33
CA VAL A 168 -7.69 -4.18 0.79
C VAL A 168 -7.42 -4.96 2.08
N VAL A 169 -8.28 -5.92 2.45
CA VAL A 169 -8.05 -6.75 3.65
C VAL A 169 -6.76 -7.55 3.49
N GLY A 170 -6.50 -8.10 2.30
CA GLY A 170 -5.24 -8.76 1.99
C GLY A 170 -4.02 -7.84 2.08
N HIS A 171 -4.16 -6.58 1.68
CA HIS A 171 -3.14 -5.55 1.82
C HIS A 171 -2.80 -5.28 3.31
N GLU A 172 -3.81 -5.12 4.17
CA GLU A 172 -3.59 -4.91 5.61
C GLU A 172 -3.02 -6.14 6.31
N VAL A 173 -3.46 -7.34 5.94
CA VAL A 173 -2.84 -8.60 6.42
C VAL A 173 -1.39 -8.73 5.94
N GLY A 174 -1.09 -8.25 4.72
CA GLY A 174 0.27 -8.13 4.21
C GLY A 174 1.15 -7.24 5.10
N HIS A 175 0.64 -6.09 5.54
CA HIS A 175 1.34 -5.24 6.51
C HIS A 175 1.57 -5.94 7.85
N ALA A 176 0.59 -6.70 8.35
CA ALA A 176 0.74 -7.48 9.58
C ALA A 176 1.84 -8.54 9.43
N LEU A 177 1.81 -9.32 8.34
CA LEU A 177 2.78 -10.38 8.07
C LEU A 177 4.20 -9.85 7.85
N SER A 178 4.35 -8.70 7.19
CA SER A 178 5.65 -8.06 6.97
C SER A 178 6.19 -7.28 8.17
N GLY A 179 5.45 -7.19 9.29
CA GLY A 179 5.85 -6.41 10.46
C GLY A 179 5.81 -4.89 10.23
N HIS A 180 5.08 -4.42 9.21
CA HIS A 180 4.97 -3.00 8.87
C HIS A 180 4.16 -2.20 9.91
N ALA A 181 3.29 -2.88 10.68
CA ALA A 181 2.46 -2.28 11.71
C ALA A 181 3.27 -1.51 12.78
N VAL A 182 4.42 -2.05 13.17
CA VAL A 182 5.33 -1.44 14.17
C VAL A 182 5.77 -0.05 13.71
N TYR A 183 6.33 0.01 12.50
CA TYR A 183 6.87 1.23 11.93
C TYR A 183 5.78 2.25 11.61
N ARG A 184 4.61 1.78 11.15
CA ARG A 184 3.45 2.65 10.96
C ARG A 184 3.02 3.31 12.28
N THR A 185 2.98 2.54 13.36
CA THR A 185 2.64 3.05 14.70
C THR A 185 3.65 4.09 15.17
N ILE A 186 4.94 3.83 14.99
CA ILE A 186 6.02 4.79 15.30
C ILE A 186 5.86 6.07 14.46
N LEU A 187 5.60 5.95 13.16
CA LEU A 187 5.43 7.10 12.27
C LEU A 187 4.24 7.97 12.69
N LEU A 188 3.10 7.37 13.05
CA LEU A 188 1.92 8.10 13.54
C LEU A 188 2.22 8.84 14.83
N PHE A 189 2.89 8.19 15.78
CA PHE A 189 3.29 8.83 17.04
C PHE A 189 4.27 9.98 16.81
N LEU A 190 5.34 9.75 16.03
CA LEU A 190 6.35 10.77 15.74
C LEU A 190 5.77 11.95 14.97
N THR A 191 4.85 11.72 14.04
CA THR A 191 4.15 12.79 13.33
C THR A 191 3.31 13.64 14.28
N ASN A 192 2.56 13.01 15.18
CA ASN A 192 1.78 13.73 16.20
C ASN A 192 2.68 14.47 17.19
N LEU A 193 3.81 13.87 17.58
CA LEU A 193 4.79 14.50 18.45
C LEU A 193 5.42 15.73 17.76
N ALA A 194 5.84 15.60 16.50
CA ALA A 194 6.40 16.68 15.70
C ALA A 194 5.47 17.91 15.66
N LEU A 195 4.17 17.68 15.46
CA LEU A 195 3.16 18.74 15.50
C LEU A 195 3.07 19.41 16.88
N LYS A 196 3.12 18.64 17.97
CA LYS A 196 3.04 19.15 19.35
C LYS A 196 4.28 19.94 19.78
N VAL A 197 5.45 19.64 19.22
CA VAL A 197 6.72 20.31 19.55
C VAL A 197 7.19 21.29 18.47
N ALA A 198 6.37 21.54 17.44
CA ALA A 198 6.70 22.41 16.32
C ALA A 198 7.07 23.85 16.74
N TRP A 199 6.62 24.29 17.92
CA TRP A 199 6.92 25.60 18.50
C TRP A 199 8.34 25.70 19.10
N ILE A 200 9.05 24.58 19.30
CA ILE A 200 10.42 24.56 19.84
C ILE A 200 11.42 24.76 18.67
N PRO A 201 12.22 25.85 18.67
CA PRO A 201 13.23 26.06 17.64
C PRO A 201 14.26 24.92 17.62
N LEU A 202 14.68 24.49 16.42
CA LEU A 202 15.71 23.46 16.16
C LEU A 202 15.40 22.00 16.56
N GLY A 203 14.60 21.75 17.60
CA GLY A 203 14.21 20.38 18.01
C GLY A 203 13.38 19.63 16.95
N ASN A 204 12.64 20.38 16.12
CA ASN A 204 11.81 19.82 15.06
C ASN A 204 12.63 19.26 13.88
N VAL A 205 13.87 19.71 13.65
CA VAL A 205 14.65 19.31 12.45
C VAL A 205 14.99 17.82 12.47
N ALA A 206 15.48 17.30 13.60
CA ALA A 206 15.84 15.89 13.74
C ALA A 206 14.60 14.98 13.64
N ILE A 207 13.49 15.36 14.29
CA ILE A 207 12.24 14.60 14.23
C ILE A 207 11.69 14.61 12.80
N MET A 208 11.71 15.76 12.12
CA MET A 208 11.26 15.87 10.73
C MET A 208 12.11 15.05 9.76
N ALA A 209 13.42 14.96 9.97
CA ALA A 209 14.28 14.08 9.18
C ALA A 209 13.89 12.61 9.35
N ILE A 210 13.68 12.15 10.59
CA ILE A 210 13.24 10.78 10.90
C ILE A 210 11.85 10.51 10.30
N VAL A 211 10.89 11.42 10.51
CA VAL A 211 9.53 11.31 9.96
C VAL A 211 9.57 11.26 8.44
N THR A 212 10.40 12.06 7.78
CA THR A 212 10.54 12.06 6.31
C THR A 212 11.09 10.72 5.82
N ALA A 213 12.14 10.20 6.46
CA ALA A 213 12.71 8.90 6.12
C ALA A 213 11.70 7.76 6.33
N LEU A 214 10.98 7.75 7.46
CA LEU A 214 9.95 6.76 7.74
C LEU A 214 8.77 6.87 6.77
N ARG A 215 8.37 8.07 6.35
CA ARG A 215 7.34 8.27 5.31
C ARG A 215 7.77 7.73 3.96
N GLU A 216 9.02 7.99 3.55
CA GLU A 216 9.56 7.42 2.31
C GLU A 216 9.55 5.90 2.36
N TRP A 217 10.05 5.32 3.45
CA TRP A 217 10.04 3.88 3.63
C TRP A 217 8.62 3.31 3.64
N PHE A 218 7.71 3.90 4.40
CA PHE A 218 6.32 3.46 4.47
C PHE A 218 5.64 3.52 3.08
N ARG A 219 5.92 4.54 2.27
CA ARG A 219 5.44 4.58 0.88
C ARG A 219 5.98 3.44 0.00
N LYS A 220 7.15 2.86 0.31
CA LYS A 220 7.65 1.65 -0.38
C LYS A 220 6.97 0.39 0.12
N SER A 221 6.66 0.32 1.41
CA SER A 221 5.96 -0.82 1.99
C SER A 221 4.51 -0.94 1.52
N GLU A 222 3.89 0.17 1.11
CA GLU A 222 2.58 0.16 0.41
C GLU A 222 2.59 -0.68 -0.87
N LEU A 223 3.68 -0.61 -1.66
CA LEU A 223 3.81 -1.42 -2.88
C LEU A 223 3.95 -2.92 -2.55
N SER A 224 4.61 -3.24 -1.44
CA SER A 224 4.66 -4.62 -0.92
C SER A 224 3.28 -5.09 -0.50
N ALA A 225 2.53 -4.25 0.19
CA ALA A 225 1.18 -4.58 0.65
C ALA A 225 0.17 -4.68 -0.49
N ASP A 226 0.28 -3.86 -1.56
CA ASP A 226 -0.52 -4.03 -2.78
C ASP A 226 -0.33 -5.40 -3.43
N ARG A 227 0.91 -5.89 -3.45
CA ARG A 227 1.23 -7.23 -3.95
C ARG A 227 0.62 -8.32 -3.06
N ALA A 228 0.68 -8.16 -1.74
CA ALA A 228 0.00 -9.06 -0.80
C ALA A 228 -1.53 -9.05 -1.01
N GLY A 229 -2.12 -7.86 -1.20
CA GLY A 229 -3.52 -7.68 -1.55
C GLY A 229 -3.92 -8.44 -2.82
N LEU A 230 -3.09 -8.36 -3.87
CA LEU A 230 -3.31 -9.13 -5.10
C LEU A 230 -3.16 -10.65 -4.91
N LEU A 231 -2.24 -11.11 -4.07
CA LEU A 231 -2.10 -12.55 -3.75
C LEU A 231 -3.32 -13.09 -3.00
N VAL A 232 -3.93 -12.27 -2.14
CA VAL A 232 -5.15 -12.62 -1.40
C VAL A 232 -6.40 -12.53 -2.28
N GLY A 233 -6.56 -11.43 -3.02
CA GLY A 233 -7.72 -11.20 -3.89
C GLY A 233 -7.72 -12.13 -5.11
N GLN A 234 -6.55 -12.34 -5.72
CA GLN A 234 -6.33 -13.11 -6.96
C GLN A 234 -7.15 -12.57 -8.14
N ASP A 235 -7.49 -11.28 -8.08
CA ASP A 235 -8.20 -10.54 -9.11
C ASP A 235 -7.50 -9.19 -9.31
N LEU A 236 -6.70 -9.10 -10.37
CA LEU A 236 -5.96 -7.89 -10.72
C LEU A 236 -6.90 -6.74 -11.07
N GLN A 237 -8.02 -7.03 -11.73
CA GLN A 237 -8.99 -6.00 -12.11
C GLN A 237 -9.69 -5.43 -10.89
N ALA A 238 -10.10 -6.26 -9.93
CA ALA A 238 -10.67 -5.79 -8.67
C ALA A 238 -9.66 -4.96 -7.87
N SER A 239 -8.40 -5.40 -7.82
CA SER A 239 -7.34 -4.64 -7.13
C SER A 239 -7.13 -3.24 -7.74
N MET A 240 -7.11 -3.15 -9.08
CA MET A 240 -6.98 -1.86 -9.79
C MET A 240 -8.23 -0.99 -9.67
N ARG A 241 -9.43 -1.57 -9.77
CA ARG A 241 -10.70 -0.85 -9.54
C ARG A 241 -10.78 -0.28 -8.13
N GLY A 242 -10.36 -1.03 -7.11
CA GLY A 242 -10.34 -0.56 -5.73
C GLY A 242 -9.48 0.70 -5.57
N LEU A 243 -8.27 0.70 -6.15
CA LEU A 243 -7.40 1.88 -6.16
C LEU A 243 -8.02 3.06 -6.93
N MET A 244 -8.68 2.80 -8.06
CA MET A 244 -9.41 3.81 -8.83
C MET A 244 -10.57 4.41 -8.03
N LYS A 245 -11.35 3.58 -7.31
CA LYS A 245 -12.44 4.05 -6.44
C LYS A 245 -11.94 4.87 -5.26
N ILE A 246 -10.80 4.51 -4.67
CA ILE A 246 -10.17 5.34 -3.62
C ILE A 246 -9.80 6.73 -4.18
N ALA A 247 -9.50 6.83 -5.47
CA ALA A 247 -9.19 8.10 -6.13
C ALA A 247 -10.45 8.91 -6.51
N GLY A 248 -11.45 8.24 -7.09
CA GLY A 248 -12.56 8.88 -7.81
C GLY A 248 -13.97 8.60 -7.27
N GLY A 249 -14.12 7.80 -6.22
CA GLY A 249 -15.42 7.41 -5.67
C GLY A 249 -16.10 6.24 -6.41
N ASN A 250 -17.42 6.09 -6.25
CA ASN A 250 -18.16 4.92 -6.71
C ASN A 250 -18.86 5.08 -8.08
N HIS A 251 -18.48 6.08 -8.88
CA HIS A 251 -19.08 6.36 -10.20
C HIS A 251 -18.49 5.46 -11.30
N LEU A 252 -18.49 4.13 -11.09
CA LEU A 252 -17.85 3.18 -12.01
C LEU A 252 -18.33 3.26 -13.46
N HIS A 253 -19.57 3.69 -13.70
CA HIS A 253 -20.12 3.87 -15.05
C HIS A 253 -19.50 5.06 -15.80
N GLU A 254 -18.82 5.97 -15.10
CA GLU A 254 -18.09 7.11 -15.66
C GLU A 254 -16.57 6.92 -15.61
N MET A 255 -16.08 5.82 -15.03
CA MET A 255 -14.66 5.57 -14.85
C MET A 255 -14.20 4.35 -15.66
N ASN A 256 -12.96 4.39 -16.13
CA ASN A 256 -12.36 3.31 -16.91
C ASN A 256 -10.94 3.00 -16.37
N VAL A 257 -10.68 1.73 -16.08
CA VAL A 257 -9.40 1.29 -15.50
C VAL A 257 -8.24 1.49 -16.46
N ASP A 258 -8.42 1.24 -17.76
CA ASP A 258 -7.36 1.45 -18.74
C ASP A 258 -7.01 2.93 -18.88
N ALA A 259 -8.01 3.82 -18.93
CA ALA A 259 -7.78 5.27 -18.91
C ALA A 259 -7.09 5.73 -17.60
N PHE A 260 -7.44 5.14 -16.46
CA PHE A 260 -6.77 5.40 -15.18
C PHE A 260 -5.29 4.95 -15.16
N LEU A 261 -4.95 3.91 -15.94
CA LEU A 261 -3.57 3.47 -16.13
C LEU A 261 -2.81 4.33 -17.15
N GLU A 262 -3.47 4.80 -18.21
CA GLU A 262 -2.91 5.81 -19.12
C GLU A 262 -2.55 7.10 -18.37
N GLN A 263 -3.37 7.52 -17.40
CA GLN A 263 -3.04 8.64 -16.49
C GLN A 263 -1.76 8.38 -15.67
N ALA A 264 -1.50 7.14 -15.28
CA ALA A 264 -0.27 6.78 -14.59
C ALA A 264 0.94 6.88 -15.53
N GLU A 265 0.81 6.44 -16.78
CA GLU A 265 1.85 6.59 -17.80
C GLU A 265 2.14 8.06 -18.12
N GLU A 266 1.11 8.91 -18.19
CA GLU A 266 1.27 10.37 -18.33
C GLU A 266 2.00 10.97 -17.13
N TYR A 267 1.60 10.59 -15.90
CA TYR A 267 2.25 11.03 -14.67
C TYR A 267 3.73 10.63 -14.61
N GLU A 268 4.09 9.43 -15.07
CA GLU A 268 5.47 8.96 -15.12
C GLU A 268 6.28 9.60 -16.25
N ALA A 269 5.70 9.73 -17.44
CA ALA A 269 6.38 10.27 -18.63
C ALA A 269 6.49 11.80 -18.61
N GLY A 270 5.59 12.47 -17.91
CA GLY A 270 5.37 13.91 -18.03
C GLY A 270 6.43 14.78 -17.36
N GLY A 271 6.77 15.87 -18.03
CA GLY A 271 7.24 17.11 -17.43
C GLY A 271 8.71 17.46 -17.66
N ASP A 272 9.07 18.66 -17.21
CA ASP A 272 10.45 19.12 -17.12
C ASP A 272 11.03 18.84 -15.71
N LEU A 273 12.24 19.35 -15.44
CA LEU A 273 12.90 19.20 -14.13
C LEU A 273 12.06 19.82 -12.99
N ARG A 274 11.33 20.90 -13.26
CA ARG A 274 10.46 21.56 -12.29
C ARG A 274 9.27 20.67 -11.95
N ASP A 275 8.66 20.04 -12.95
CA ASP A 275 7.58 19.08 -12.72
C ASP A 275 8.04 17.89 -11.88
N SER A 276 9.27 17.42 -12.12
CA SER A 276 9.88 16.35 -11.32
C SER A 276 10.06 16.75 -9.85
N VAL A 277 10.48 17.99 -9.58
CA VAL A 277 10.53 18.57 -8.22
C VAL A 277 9.13 18.71 -7.62
N LEU A 278 8.13 19.16 -8.39
CA LEU A 278 6.75 19.28 -7.93
C LEU A 278 6.14 17.92 -7.59
N LYS A 279 6.45 16.86 -8.35
CA LYS A 279 6.06 15.48 -8.01
C LYS A 279 6.60 15.09 -6.64
N ILE A 280 7.89 15.32 -6.38
CA ILE A 280 8.50 15.06 -5.06
C ILE A 280 7.76 15.85 -3.97
N LEU A 281 7.60 17.15 -4.14
CA LEU A 281 6.93 18.02 -3.15
C LEU A 281 5.49 17.57 -2.86
N ASN A 282 4.76 17.09 -3.88
CA ASN A 282 3.40 16.57 -3.73
C ASN A 282 3.36 15.20 -3.03
N VAL A 283 4.42 14.40 -3.13
CA VAL A 283 4.52 13.09 -2.47
C VAL A 283 4.90 13.23 -0.98
N LEU A 284 5.76 14.20 -0.62
CA LEU A 284 6.28 14.38 0.74
C LEU A 284 5.21 14.43 1.86
N PRO A 285 4.08 15.16 1.73
CA PRO A 285 3.09 15.22 2.80
C PRO A 285 2.21 13.98 2.89
N ARG A 286 2.20 13.10 1.88
CA ARG A 286 1.27 11.97 1.79
C ARG A 286 1.75 10.74 2.56
N SER A 287 0.79 10.02 3.13
CA SER A 287 1.03 8.75 3.83
C SER A 287 1.13 7.54 2.89
N HIS A 288 0.51 7.61 1.71
CA HIS A 288 0.51 6.54 0.70
C HIS A 288 0.98 7.13 -0.64
N PRO A 289 1.58 6.34 -1.55
CA PRO A 289 1.79 6.74 -2.93
C PRO A 289 0.45 7.05 -3.62
N PHE A 290 0.51 7.77 -4.74
CA PHE A 290 -0.67 8.03 -5.56
C PHE A 290 -1.31 6.72 -6.04
N THR A 291 -2.63 6.65 -6.01
CA THR A 291 -3.42 5.49 -6.39
C THR A 291 -3.19 5.07 -7.85
N THR A 292 -3.04 6.03 -8.77
CA THR A 292 -2.68 5.79 -10.18
C THR A 292 -1.33 5.07 -10.30
N VAL A 293 -0.31 5.56 -9.60
CA VAL A 293 1.04 4.96 -9.58
C VAL A 293 1.01 3.56 -8.98
N ARG A 294 0.26 3.35 -7.89
CA ARG A 294 0.07 2.03 -7.27
C ARG A 294 -0.56 1.04 -8.24
N ALA A 295 -1.60 1.47 -8.97
CA ALA A 295 -2.28 0.61 -9.95
C ALA A 295 -1.34 0.20 -11.09
N ALA A 296 -0.55 1.13 -11.62
CA ALA A 296 0.45 0.84 -12.65
C ALA A 296 1.55 -0.11 -12.16
N GLU A 297 2.13 0.14 -10.98
CA GLU A 297 3.15 -0.74 -10.40
C GLU A 297 2.60 -2.14 -10.08
N LEU A 298 1.34 -2.25 -9.65
CA LEU A 298 0.69 -3.54 -9.42
C LEU A 298 0.46 -4.31 -10.73
N LYS A 299 -0.05 -3.63 -11.78
CA LYS A 299 -0.20 -4.21 -13.13
C LYS A 299 1.13 -4.70 -13.68
N LYS A 300 2.18 -3.89 -13.54
CA LYS A 300 3.54 -4.22 -13.95
C LYS A 300 4.06 -5.45 -13.21
N TRP A 301 3.87 -5.53 -11.88
CA TRP A 301 4.28 -6.69 -11.10
C TRP A 301 3.53 -7.97 -11.50
N ALA A 302 2.21 -7.88 -11.71
CA ALA A 302 1.39 -9.02 -12.13
C ALA A 302 1.82 -9.60 -13.49
N ALA A 303 2.40 -8.77 -14.37
CA ALA A 303 2.95 -9.20 -15.65
C ALA A 303 4.34 -9.86 -15.53
N THR A 304 4.98 -9.83 -14.37
CA THR A 304 6.33 -10.39 -14.20
C THR A 304 6.32 -11.91 -14.02
N ARG A 305 7.46 -12.54 -14.36
CA ARG A 305 7.69 -13.96 -14.08
C ARG A 305 7.74 -14.26 -12.58
N ASP A 306 8.11 -13.29 -11.75
CA ASP A 306 8.13 -13.48 -10.30
C ASP A 306 6.72 -13.70 -9.75
N TYR A 307 5.74 -12.88 -10.17
CA TYR A 307 4.33 -13.12 -9.81
C TYR A 307 3.84 -14.50 -10.26
N GLN A 308 4.11 -14.87 -11.51
CA GLN A 308 3.72 -16.19 -12.03
C GLN A 308 4.34 -17.33 -11.23
N ARG A 309 5.63 -17.24 -10.86
CA ARG A 309 6.30 -18.22 -10.01
C ARG A 309 5.65 -18.35 -8.63
N LEU A 310 5.28 -17.23 -8.00
CA LEU A 310 4.53 -17.26 -6.73
C LEU A 310 3.23 -18.04 -6.91
N MET A 311 2.47 -17.71 -7.95
CA MET A 311 1.21 -18.39 -8.28
C MET A 311 1.41 -19.86 -8.60
N ASP A 312 2.54 -20.28 -9.18
CA ASP A 312 2.86 -21.69 -9.42
C ASP A 312 3.26 -22.45 -8.13
N GLY A 313 3.47 -21.76 -7.01
CA GLY A 313 3.88 -22.33 -5.73
C GLY A 313 5.38 -22.24 -5.46
N HIS A 314 6.12 -21.50 -6.28
CA HIS A 314 7.56 -21.29 -6.14
C HIS A 314 7.84 -19.95 -5.45
N TYR A 315 7.86 -19.95 -4.12
CA TYR A 315 8.06 -18.76 -3.31
C TYR A 315 8.95 -19.03 -2.08
N PRO A 316 9.68 -18.01 -1.58
CA PRO A 316 10.45 -18.12 -0.33
C PRO A 316 9.55 -18.46 0.85
N ARG A 317 10.01 -19.38 1.71
CA ARG A 317 9.27 -19.79 2.91
C ARG A 317 9.89 -19.20 4.17
N ARG A 318 9.07 -18.89 5.18
CA ARG A 318 9.53 -18.30 6.46
C ARG A 318 10.60 -19.13 7.15
N GLN A 319 10.54 -20.45 7.03
CA GLN A 319 11.55 -21.36 7.59
C GLN A 319 12.95 -21.13 7.01
N GLU A 320 13.06 -20.59 5.79
CA GLU A 320 14.32 -20.32 5.08
C GLU A 320 14.86 -18.91 5.34
N ASP A 321 14.14 -18.08 6.11
CA ASP A 321 14.54 -16.68 6.33
C ASP A 321 15.84 -16.55 7.13
N LYS A 322 16.12 -17.51 8.01
CA LYS A 322 17.35 -17.53 8.83
C LYS A 322 18.61 -17.78 8.01
N ASP A 323 18.50 -18.51 6.90
CA ASP A 323 19.62 -18.90 6.05
C ASP A 323 19.90 -17.88 4.94
N THR A 324 19.15 -16.78 4.93
CA THR A 324 19.25 -15.77 3.88
C THR A 324 20.41 -14.82 4.08
N SER A 325 21.27 -14.76 3.06
CA SER A 325 22.38 -13.81 2.99
C SER A 325 21.91 -12.36 2.86
N VAL A 326 22.33 -11.53 3.82
CA VAL A 326 22.12 -10.07 3.81
C VAL A 326 22.78 -9.43 2.57
N SER A 327 23.90 -10.00 2.10
CA SER A 327 24.61 -9.50 0.93
C SER A 327 23.83 -9.72 -0.37
N ASP A 328 23.12 -10.85 -0.49
CA ASP A 328 22.33 -11.15 -1.68
C ASP A 328 21.04 -10.34 -1.72
N SER A 329 20.45 -10.08 -0.55
CA SER A 329 19.32 -9.13 -0.43
C SER A 329 19.73 -7.73 -0.89
N PHE A 330 20.94 -7.27 -0.53
CA PHE A 330 21.46 -5.98 -0.97
C PHE A 330 21.74 -5.93 -2.48
N ARG A 331 22.30 -7.01 -3.06
CA ARG A 331 22.53 -7.10 -4.52
C ARG A 331 21.21 -7.03 -5.30
N GLN A 332 20.19 -7.78 -4.89
CA GLN A 332 18.88 -7.77 -5.55
C GLN A 332 18.20 -6.39 -5.46
N SER A 333 18.33 -5.74 -4.31
CA SER A 333 17.85 -4.38 -4.12
C SER A 333 18.61 -3.36 -5.00
N ALA A 334 19.93 -3.48 -5.09
CA ALA A 334 20.76 -2.60 -5.91
C ALA A 334 20.46 -2.78 -7.41
N SER A 335 20.26 -4.02 -7.89
CA SER A 335 19.88 -4.26 -9.28
C SER A 335 18.50 -3.67 -9.59
N SER A 336 17.51 -3.85 -8.71
CA SER A 336 16.20 -3.25 -8.88
C SER A 336 16.22 -1.72 -8.88
N TYR A 337 17.07 -1.09 -8.05
CA TYR A 337 17.23 0.35 -8.06
C TYR A 337 17.91 0.82 -9.36
N ALA A 338 18.97 0.12 -9.79
CA ALA A 338 19.63 0.40 -11.06
C ALA A 338 18.67 0.27 -12.26
N ASP A 339 17.81 -0.75 -12.27
CA ASP A 339 16.79 -0.94 -13.31
C ASP A 339 15.71 0.15 -13.26
N THR A 340 15.29 0.56 -12.06
CA THR A 340 14.34 1.67 -11.88
C THR A 340 14.93 2.97 -12.42
N VAL A 341 16.17 3.27 -12.08
CA VAL A 341 16.90 4.46 -12.55
C VAL A 341 17.08 4.41 -14.08
N ARG A 342 17.52 3.27 -14.63
CA ARG A 342 17.78 3.08 -16.06
C ARG A 342 16.51 3.18 -16.91
N ASN A 343 15.40 2.66 -16.42
CA ASN A 343 14.12 2.64 -17.15
C ASN A 343 13.22 3.83 -16.78
N SER A 344 13.68 4.74 -15.91
CA SER A 344 12.88 5.90 -15.51
C SER A 344 12.72 6.86 -16.68
N LYS A 345 11.48 7.28 -16.93
CA LYS A 345 11.18 8.34 -17.90
C LYS A 345 11.39 9.74 -17.33
N ASP A 346 11.53 9.86 -16.00
CA ASP A 346 11.58 11.11 -15.25
C ASP A 346 12.88 11.92 -15.53
N PRO A 347 12.77 13.22 -15.86
CA PRO A 347 13.92 14.09 -16.13
C PRO A 347 14.98 14.14 -15.02
N LEU A 348 14.61 14.10 -13.74
CA LEU A 348 15.58 14.09 -12.63
C LEU A 348 16.40 12.80 -12.63
N MET A 349 15.74 11.66 -12.87
CA MET A 349 16.41 10.36 -12.89
C MET A 349 17.31 10.22 -14.12
N LYS A 350 16.90 10.79 -15.27
CA LYS A 350 17.74 10.91 -16.47
C LYS A 350 19.00 11.75 -16.22
N LEU A 351 18.87 12.88 -15.53
CA LEU A 351 20.03 13.70 -15.15
C LEU A 351 21.01 12.92 -14.27
N VAL A 352 20.51 12.13 -13.31
CA VAL A 352 21.36 11.28 -12.46
C VAL A 352 22.07 10.21 -13.29
N THR A 353 21.39 9.56 -14.23
CA THR A 353 22.04 8.59 -15.15
C THR A 353 23.08 9.25 -16.04
N ASP A 354 22.81 10.44 -16.55
CA ASP A 354 23.73 11.16 -17.46
C ASP A 354 25.02 11.57 -16.74
N ILE A 355 24.90 12.03 -15.48
CA ILE A 355 26.03 12.36 -14.62
C ILE A 355 26.83 11.10 -14.24
N ALA A 356 26.14 10.02 -13.84
CA ALA A 356 26.79 8.77 -13.45
C ALA A 356 27.44 8.02 -14.64
N GLY A 357 26.88 8.17 -15.85
CA GLY A 357 27.38 7.59 -17.10
C GLY A 357 28.56 8.33 -17.72
N GLY A 358 29.07 9.39 -17.11
CA GLY A 358 30.27 10.08 -17.56
C GLY A 358 30.09 10.96 -18.80
N ALA A 359 28.85 11.36 -19.15
CA ALA A 359 28.61 12.38 -20.17
C ALA A 359 28.95 13.77 -19.62
N GLY A 360 30.25 14.02 -19.45
CA GLY A 360 30.83 15.18 -18.77
C GLY A 360 30.77 16.50 -19.54
N ASP A 361 29.59 16.99 -19.90
CA ASP A 361 29.45 18.38 -20.40
C ASP A 361 28.14 19.07 -19.99
N LEU A 362 27.83 19.07 -18.68
CA LEU A 362 26.61 19.71 -18.17
C LEU A 362 26.82 20.69 -17.01
N GLY A 363 28.06 21.09 -16.71
CA GLY A 363 28.31 22.21 -15.81
C GLY A 363 27.79 23.55 -16.37
N GLY A 364 27.81 23.72 -17.70
CA GLY A 364 27.38 24.96 -18.37
C GLY A 364 25.86 25.10 -18.56
N LYS A 365 25.12 24.01 -18.78
CA LYS A 365 23.68 24.04 -19.11
C LYS A 365 22.77 24.13 -17.88
N LEU A 366 23.20 23.61 -16.72
CA LEU A 366 22.46 23.71 -15.46
C LEU A 366 22.41 25.17 -14.95
N ARG A 367 23.49 25.93 -15.12
CA ARG A 367 23.56 27.34 -14.73
C ARG A 367 22.65 28.23 -15.59
N GLY A 368 22.59 27.97 -16.91
CA GLY A 368 21.78 28.77 -17.84
C GLY A 368 20.26 28.64 -17.68
N ARG A 369 19.75 27.57 -17.04
CA ARG A 369 18.32 27.36 -16.79
C ARG A 369 17.86 27.71 -15.37
N PHE A 370 18.76 27.70 -14.38
CA PHE A 370 18.43 28.07 -12.99
C PHE A 370 18.52 29.58 -12.72
N THR A 371 19.42 30.30 -13.41
CA THR A 371 19.44 31.76 -13.37
C THR A 371 18.67 32.28 -14.57
N GLY A 372 17.40 32.64 -14.39
CA GLY A 372 16.62 33.35 -15.40
C GLY A 372 17.24 34.70 -15.72
N GLN A 373 18.27 34.72 -16.57
CA GLN A 373 18.84 35.92 -17.14
C GLN A 373 18.23 36.09 -18.53
N GLY A 374 17.30 37.04 -18.65
CA GLY A 374 16.87 37.56 -19.94
C GLY A 374 18.09 38.04 -20.72
N GLY A 375 18.48 37.29 -21.75
CA GLY A 375 19.38 37.73 -22.78
C GLY A 375 18.62 38.60 -23.76
N GLY A 376 18.33 39.84 -23.39
CA GLY A 376 17.97 40.89 -24.34
C GLY A 376 19.21 41.24 -25.14
N SER A 377 19.43 40.56 -26.26
CA SER A 377 20.37 41.03 -27.28
C SER A 377 19.71 42.18 -28.05
N SER A 378 20.15 43.39 -27.74
CA SER A 378 19.92 44.58 -28.54
C SER A 378 20.64 44.46 -29.89
N GLU A 379 19.92 43.98 -30.90
CA GLU A 379 20.33 44.16 -32.30
C GLU A 379 20.08 45.62 -32.70
N ARG A 380 21.17 46.39 -32.78
CA ARG A 380 21.23 47.62 -33.58
C ARG A 380 21.33 47.22 -35.05
N PRO A 381 20.52 47.77 -35.97
CA PRO A 381 20.71 47.51 -37.39
C PRO A 381 21.89 48.34 -37.90
N GLY A 382 22.98 47.66 -38.26
CA GLY A 382 24.03 48.22 -39.12
C GLY A 382 23.56 48.15 -40.56
N GLY A 383 23.11 49.28 -41.10
CA GLY A 383 22.87 49.44 -42.53
C GLY A 383 24.17 49.83 -43.22
N ASP A 384 24.66 48.94 -44.09
CA ASP A 384 25.71 49.24 -45.07
C ASP A 384 25.19 50.28 -46.08
N GLY A 385 25.87 51.42 -46.18
CA GLY A 385 25.72 52.37 -47.27
C GLY A 385 26.95 52.33 -48.18
N PRO A 386 26.80 52.29 -49.53
CA PRO A 386 27.94 52.39 -50.42
C PRO A 386 28.35 53.85 -50.65
N ALA A 387 29.63 54.01 -50.97
CA ALA A 387 30.32 55.27 -51.21
C ALA A 387 29.90 55.97 -52.50
N GLU A 388 29.66 57.28 -52.42
CA GLU A 388 29.93 58.25 -53.50
C GLU A 388 30.45 59.55 -52.84
N GLY A 389 31.60 60.04 -53.29
CA GLY A 389 31.97 61.46 -53.22
C GLY A 389 31.94 62.07 -54.63
N PRO A 390 32.45 63.28 -54.89
CA PRO A 390 32.80 64.39 -54.00
C PRO A 390 32.17 65.74 -54.46
N GLY A 391 32.32 66.82 -53.70
CA GLY A 391 32.02 68.20 -54.14
C GLY A 391 31.96 69.16 -52.95
N GLU A 392 33.04 69.87 -52.64
CA GLU A 392 33.45 71.19 -53.15
C GLU A 392 32.93 72.38 -52.32
N LYS A 393 33.92 73.07 -51.75
CA LYS A 393 34.00 74.47 -51.29
C LYS A 393 33.46 74.85 -49.92
#